data_AF-E4SCP1-F1
#
_entry.id   AF-E4SCP1-F1
#
_cell.length_a   1.000
_cell.length_b   1.000
_cell.length_c   1.000
_cell.angle_alpha   90.00
_cell.angle_beta   90.00
_cell.angle_gamma   90.00
#
_symmetry.space_group_name_H-M   'P 1'
#
loop_
_entity.id
_entity.type
_entity.pdbx_description
1 polymer ?
#
loop_
_entity_poly.entity_id
_entity_poly.type
_entity_poly.pdbx_seq_one_letter_code
_entity_poly.pdbx_strand_id
1 'polypeptide(L)'
;MKDLLEKIINIGLGVFAISKEKVEKFVNELAEKGEISKNEVQEMVNKIMEKGEEQRKELNDYIAKQVENILNKMNLATKSEVISEERIREIIREELSKQKNE
;
A
#
# COMPACT_ATOMS: atom_id res chain seq x y z
N MET A 1 -17.55 26.53 2.67
CA MET A 1 -17.48 25.04 2.70
C MET A 1 -16.09 24.50 2.35
N LYS A 2 -15.32 25.21 1.53
CA LYS A 2 -13.93 24.88 1.16
C LYS A 2 -13.03 24.47 2.34
N ASP A 3 -13.00 25.25 3.41
CA ASP A 3 -12.11 25.00 4.56
C ASP A 3 -12.38 23.67 5.26
N LEU A 4 -13.64 23.27 5.38
CA LEU A 4 -14.01 21.98 5.98
C LEU A 4 -13.52 20.82 5.12
N LEU A 5 -13.62 20.96 3.79
CA LEU A 5 -13.13 19.97 2.85
C LEU A 5 -11.60 19.84 2.93
N GLU A 6 -10.89 20.97 2.90
CA GLU A 6 -9.44 20.99 3.05
C GLU A 6 -9.02 20.37 4.37
N LYS A 7 -9.75 20.61 5.45
CA LYS A 7 -9.49 19.99 6.74
C LYS A 7 -9.70 18.47 6.70
N ILE A 8 -10.76 17.98 6.07
CA ILE A 8 -11.01 16.53 5.91
C ILE A 8 -9.92 15.87 5.05
N ILE A 9 -9.51 16.52 3.96
CA ILE A 9 -8.42 16.06 3.09
C ILE A 9 -7.10 16.03 3.84
N ASN A 10 -6.81 17.07 4.63
CA ASN A 10 -5.58 17.16 5.43
C ASN A 10 -5.55 16.13 6.57
N ILE A 11 -6.69 15.82 7.19
CA ILE A 11 -6.81 14.71 8.15
C ILE A 11 -6.71 13.36 7.42
N GLY A 12 -6.99 13.36 6.11
CA GLY A 12 -6.80 12.19 5.28
C GLY A 12 -7.92 11.16 5.42
N LEU A 13 -9.13 11.60 5.75
CA LEU A 13 -10.26 10.69 5.87
C LEU A 13 -10.84 10.41 4.49
N GLY A 14 -10.61 9.19 3.99
CA GLY A 14 -11.32 8.62 2.84
C GLY A 14 -10.91 9.16 1.47
N VAL A 15 -9.87 10.01 1.38
CA VAL A 15 -9.38 10.58 0.13
C VAL A 15 -8.86 9.49 -0.81
N PHE A 16 -8.23 8.45 -0.23
CA PHE A 16 -7.75 7.28 -0.95
C PHE A 16 -8.84 6.49 -1.68
N ALA A 17 -10.13 6.65 -1.34
CA ALA A 17 -11.23 5.86 -1.90
C ALA A 17 -11.98 6.56 -3.06
N ILE A 18 -11.58 7.77 -3.43
CA ILE A 18 -12.28 8.60 -4.43
C ILE A 18 -11.59 8.49 -5.80
N SER A 19 -12.35 8.52 -6.90
CA SER A 19 -11.82 8.55 -8.28
C SER A 19 -11.60 9.98 -8.76
N LYS A 20 -10.70 10.17 -9.72
CA LYS A 20 -10.39 11.49 -10.30
C LYS A 20 -11.64 12.17 -10.87
N GLU A 21 -12.50 11.44 -11.57
CA GLU A 21 -13.74 11.99 -12.14
C GLU A 21 -14.70 12.51 -11.06
N LYS A 22 -14.77 11.83 -9.91
CA LYS A 22 -15.60 12.27 -8.78
C LYS A 22 -15.04 13.53 -8.14
N VAL A 23 -13.72 13.63 -8.02
CA VAL A 23 -13.04 14.83 -7.51
C VAL A 23 -13.27 16.00 -8.46
N GLU A 24 -13.03 15.81 -9.76
CA GLU A 24 -13.25 16.85 -10.77
C GLU A 24 -14.69 17.35 -10.76
N LYS A 25 -15.67 16.45 -10.73
CA LYS A 25 -17.09 16.84 -10.64
C LYS A 25 -17.37 17.67 -9.38
N PHE A 26 -16.90 17.21 -8.23
CA PHE A 26 -17.15 17.88 -6.96
C PHE A 26 -16.50 19.27 -6.89
N VAL A 27 -15.24 19.40 -7.34
CA VAL A 27 -14.51 20.66 -7.35
C VAL A 27 -15.13 21.64 -8.38
N ASN A 28 -15.58 21.14 -9.53
CA ASN A 28 -16.33 21.97 -10.50
C ASN A 28 -17.64 22.50 -9.91
N GLU A 29 -18.41 21.68 -9.18
CA GLU A 29 -19.63 22.13 -8.50
C GLU A 29 -19.34 23.22 -7.45
N LEU A 30 -18.19 23.16 -6.76
CA LEU A 30 -17.78 24.23 -5.85
C LEU A 30 -17.46 25.54 -6.60
N ALA A 31 -16.84 25.44 -7.78
CA ALA A 31 -16.54 26.60 -8.61
C ALA A 31 -17.82 27.26 -9.16
N GLU A 32 -18.79 26.45 -9.59
CA GLU A 32 -20.10 26.92 -10.05
C GLU A 32 -20.89 27.63 -8.94
N LYS A 33 -20.75 27.16 -7.69
CA LYS A 33 -21.35 27.78 -6.51
C LYS A 33 -20.60 29.04 -6.03
N GLY A 34 -19.46 29.38 -6.65
CA GLY A 34 -18.61 30.51 -6.25
C GLY A 34 -17.83 30.27 -4.96
N GLU A 35 -17.76 29.04 -4.46
CA GLU A 35 -17.00 28.67 -3.26
C GLU A 35 -15.49 28.61 -3.53
N ILE A 36 -15.09 28.40 -4.78
CA ILE A 36 -13.71 28.46 -5.27
C ILE A 36 -13.65 29.16 -6.62
N SER A 37 -12.51 29.71 -6.98
CA SER A 37 -12.31 30.30 -8.29
C SER A 37 -12.01 29.23 -9.37
N LYS A 38 -12.33 29.53 -10.64
CA LYS A 38 -12.10 28.60 -11.76
C LYS A 38 -10.63 28.23 -11.94
N ASN A 39 -9.72 29.14 -11.59
CA ASN A 39 -8.27 28.92 -11.62
C ASN A 39 -7.79 28.00 -10.50
N GLU A 40 -8.52 27.88 -9.39
CA GLU A 40 -8.17 26.98 -8.27
C GLU A 40 -8.66 25.53 -8.47
N VAL A 41 -9.54 25.29 -9.45
CA VAL A 41 -10.13 23.96 -9.69
C VAL A 41 -9.05 22.90 -9.93
N GLN A 42 -8.15 23.15 -10.87
CA GLN A 42 -7.12 22.17 -11.23
C GLN A 42 -6.15 21.91 -10.08
N GLU A 43 -5.80 22.96 -9.33
CA GLU A 43 -4.93 22.86 -8.15
C GLU A 43 -5.56 21.99 -7.07
N MET A 44 -6.85 22.21 -6.78
CA MET A 44 -7.57 21.46 -5.77
C MET A 44 -7.76 19.99 -6.16
N VAL A 45 -8.04 19.70 -7.44
CA VAL A 45 -8.10 18.33 -7.96
C VAL A 45 -6.75 17.64 -7.76
N ASN A 46 -5.65 18.27 -8.15
CA ASN A 46 -4.32 17.70 -8.03
C ASN A 46 -3.95 17.42 -6.57
N LYS A 47 -4.21 18.38 -5.67
CA LYS A 47 -3.93 18.26 -4.23
C LYS A 47 -4.68 17.08 -3.59
N ILE A 48 -5.95 16.88 -3.97
CA ILE A 48 -6.77 15.75 -3.49
C ILE A 48 -6.22 14.42 -4.00
N MET A 49 -5.83 14.35 -5.28
CA MET A 49 -5.28 13.14 -5.88
C MET A 49 -3.93 12.76 -5.25
N GLU A 50 -3.03 13.72 -5.11
CA GLU A 50 -1.71 13.53 -4.49
C GLU A 50 -1.85 13.03 -3.05
N LYS A 51 -2.73 13.66 -2.26
CA LYS A 51 -3.01 13.21 -0.89
C LYS A 51 -3.60 11.80 -0.89
N GLY A 52 -4.52 11.49 -1.80
CA GLY A 52 -5.09 10.15 -1.93
C GLY A 52 -4.03 9.08 -2.22
N GLU A 53 -3.07 9.36 -3.08
CA GLU A 53 -1.96 8.44 -3.42
C GLU A 53 -1.00 8.23 -2.25
N GLU A 54 -0.61 9.31 -1.57
CA GLU A 54 0.24 9.27 -0.36
C GLU A 54 -0.39 8.34 0.69
N GLN A 55 -1.67 8.53 0.96
CA GLN A 55 -2.41 7.72 1.94
C GLN A 55 -2.55 6.25 1.55
N ARG A 56 -2.77 5.95 0.25
CA ARG A 56 -2.80 4.57 -0.23
C ARG A 56 -1.48 3.87 0.04
N LYS A 57 -0.37 4.57 -0.21
CA LYS A 57 0.96 4.02 0.03
C LYS A 57 1.19 3.73 1.51
N GLU A 58 0.91 4.70 2.38
CA GLU A 58 1.06 4.51 3.84
C GLU A 58 0.21 3.35 4.36
N LEU A 59 -1.04 3.24 3.89
CA LEU A 59 -1.92 2.14 4.26
C LEU A 59 -1.40 0.78 3.77
N ASN A 60 -0.92 0.70 2.53
CA ASN A 60 -0.34 -0.53 1.98
C ASN A 60 0.90 -0.96 2.77
N ASP A 61 1.79 -0.03 3.10
CA ASP A 61 2.99 -0.30 3.90
C ASP A 61 2.62 -0.76 5.32
N TYR A 62 1.60 -0.15 5.93
CA TYR A 62 1.08 -0.57 7.22
C TYR A 62 0.53 -2.00 7.15
N ILE A 63 -0.31 -2.29 6.16
CA ILE A 63 -0.89 -3.63 5.96
C ILE A 63 0.22 -4.66 5.73
N ALA A 64 1.19 -4.37 4.86
CA ALA A 64 2.31 -5.27 4.59
C ALA A 64 3.07 -5.63 5.87
N LYS A 65 3.38 -4.64 6.71
CA LYS A 65 4.01 -4.85 8.02
C LYS A 65 3.14 -5.68 8.97
N GLN A 66 1.83 -5.43 9.01
CA GLN A 66 0.93 -6.22 9.86
C GLN A 66 0.89 -7.68 9.40
N VAL A 67 0.81 -7.93 8.09
CA VAL A 67 0.84 -9.29 7.52
C VAL A 67 2.17 -9.96 7.84
N GLU A 68 3.30 -9.29 7.63
CA GLU A 68 4.63 -9.81 7.97
C GLU A 68 4.72 -10.18 9.46
N ASN A 69 4.25 -9.30 10.35
CA ASN A 69 4.22 -9.57 11.79
C ASN A 69 3.35 -10.78 12.16
N ILE A 70 2.21 -10.97 11.49
CA ILE A 70 1.34 -12.13 11.70
C ILE A 70 2.05 -13.40 11.22
N LEU A 71 2.63 -13.36 10.02
CA LEU A 71 3.36 -14.50 9.45
C LEU A 71 4.56 -14.90 10.31
N ASN A 72 5.28 -13.95 10.89
CA ASN A 72 6.39 -14.23 11.81
C ASN A 72 5.94 -14.80 13.16
N LYS A 73 4.71 -14.48 13.60
CA LYS A 73 4.12 -15.03 14.84
C LYS A 73 3.55 -16.43 14.64
N MET A 74 3.08 -16.73 13.44
CA MET A 74 2.75 -18.08 13.04
C MET A 74 4.08 -18.80 12.82
N ASN A 75 4.31 -19.96 13.42
CA ASN A 75 5.57 -20.70 13.31
C ASN A 75 5.74 -21.33 11.91
N LEU A 76 5.68 -20.50 10.86
CA LEU A 76 5.74 -20.83 9.46
C LEU A 76 7.18 -20.67 8.98
N ALA A 77 7.67 -21.64 8.22
CA ALA A 77 8.97 -21.51 7.58
C ALA A 77 8.94 -20.38 6.55
N THR A 78 9.85 -19.42 6.69
CA THR A 78 10.10 -18.39 5.69
C THR A 78 10.72 -19.00 4.43
N LYS A 79 10.62 -18.29 3.29
CA LYS A 79 11.21 -18.76 2.03
C LYS A 79 12.73 -18.98 2.13
N SER A 80 13.41 -18.26 3.01
CA SER A 80 14.84 -18.45 3.33
C SER A 80 15.12 -19.68 4.18
N GLU A 81 14.16 -20.14 4.97
CA GLU A 81 14.30 -21.34 5.82
C GLU A 81 13.91 -22.63 5.09
N VAL A 82 13.16 -22.54 3.99
CA VAL A 82 12.82 -23.70 3.17
C VAL A 82 14.03 -24.09 2.31
N ILE A 83 14.66 -25.22 2.64
CA ILE A 83 15.71 -25.83 1.83
C ILE A 83 15.12 -26.34 0.51
N SER A 84 15.80 -26.10 -0.62
CA SER A 84 15.37 -26.61 -1.92
C SER A 84 15.46 -28.14 -2.00
N GLU A 85 14.59 -28.76 -2.79
CA GLU A 85 14.59 -30.21 -2.97
C GLU A 85 15.94 -30.73 -3.50
N GLU A 86 16.60 -29.96 -4.36
CA GLU A 86 17.94 -30.27 -4.89
C GLU A 86 18.99 -30.28 -3.77
N ARG A 87 18.96 -29.28 -2.87
CA ARG A 87 19.88 -29.23 -1.74
C ARG A 87 19.62 -30.38 -0.75
N ILE A 88 18.36 -30.75 -0.53
CA ILE A 88 18.01 -31.95 0.24
C ILE A 88 18.62 -33.19 -0.40
N ARG A 89 18.47 -33.38 -1.72
CA ARG A 89 19.05 -34.52 -2.45
C ARG A 89 20.57 -34.55 -2.36
N GLU A 90 21.21 -33.39 -2.40
CA GLU A 90 22.66 -33.25 -2.28
C GLU A 90 23.15 -33.70 -0.90
N ILE A 91 22.54 -33.19 0.18
CA ILE A 91 22.85 -33.59 1.56
C ILE A 91 22.66 -35.10 1.75
N ILE A 92 21.57 -35.68 1.23
CA ILE A 92 21.33 -37.13 1.30
C ILE A 92 22.44 -37.91 0.60
N ARG A 93 22.88 -37.48 -0.59
CA ARG A 93 23.97 -38.16 -1.34
C ARG A 93 25.30 -38.07 -0.60
N GLU A 94 25.63 -36.91 -0.03
CA GLU A 94 26.83 -36.72 0.78
C GLU A 94 26.85 -37.67 1.98
N GLU A 95 25.77 -37.75 2.76
CA GLU A 95 25.68 -38.64 3.92
C GLU A 95 25.72 -40.13 3.54
N LEU A 96 25.07 -40.54 2.45
CA LEU A 96 25.16 -41.91 1.94
C LEU A 96 26.58 -42.29 1.49
N SER A 97 27.35 -41.34 0.96
CA SER A 97 28.73 -41.56 0.55
C SER A 97 29.68 -41.71 1.73
N LYS A 98 29.42 -41.00 2.85
CA LYS A 98 30.19 -41.14 4.09
C LYS A 98 29.94 -42.50 4.75
N GLN A 99 28.68 -42.94 4.83
CA GLN A 99 28.33 -44.27 5.37
C GLN A 99 28.86 -45.44 4.55
N LYS A 100 29.16 -45.25 3.26
CA LYS A 100 29.75 -46.28 2.40
C LYS A 100 31.28 -46.39 2.53
N ASN A 101 31.90 -45.38 3.15
CA ASN A 101 33.34 -45.27 3.31
C ASN A 101 33.80 -45.56 4.77
N GLU A 102 32.85 -45.85 5.68
CA GLU A 102 33.05 -46.55 6.95
C GLU A 102 32.72 -48.05 6.80
#